data_AF-A0A1Y1KJU7-F1
#
_entry.id   AF-A0A1Y1KJU7-F1
#
_cell.length_a   1.000
_cell.length_b   1.000
_cell.length_c   1.000
_cell.angle_alpha   90.00
_cell.angle_beta   90.00
_cell.angle_gamma   90.00
#
_symmetry.space_group_name_H-M   'P 1'
#
loop_
_entity.id
_entity.type
_entity.pdbx_description
1 polymer ?
#
loop_
_entity_poly.entity_id
_entity_poly.type
_entity_poly.pdbx_seq_one_letter_code
_entity_poly.pdbx_strand_id
1 'polypeptide(L)'
;KLVFGLSLNRLYERDGLAVPMVVYQCIQAVDLFGLGVEGIYRQSGSLTHINKLKGMFDADSSNPALDFRNPENFYHDVNSVTGLLKQFFRDLPDPLLTAEHHDAFVNAAKNEDDVV
;
A
#
# COMPACT_ATOMS: atom_id res chain seq x y z
N LYS A 1 5.78 -10.17 12.93
CA LYS A 1 5.78 -8.86 13.65
C LYS A 1 4.75 -7.99 12.95
N LEU A 2 3.74 -7.48 13.66
CA LEU A 2 2.64 -6.70 13.04
C LEU A 2 3.17 -5.56 12.15
N VAL A 3 2.63 -5.42 10.94
CA VAL A 3 2.94 -4.36 9.98
C VAL A 3 1.74 -3.42 9.85
N PHE A 4 0.54 -3.96 9.73
CA PHE A 4 -0.69 -3.18 9.62
C PHE A 4 -1.08 -2.58 10.97
N GLY A 5 -1.64 -1.36 10.96
CA GLY A 5 -2.05 -0.66 12.19
C GLY A 5 -0.93 0.04 12.95
N LEU A 6 0.33 -0.08 12.52
CA LEU A 6 1.45 0.64 13.13
C LEU A 6 1.70 1.97 12.42
N SER A 7 2.21 2.96 13.17
CA SER A 7 2.65 4.22 12.56
C SER A 7 3.90 4.01 11.70
N LEU A 8 4.04 4.83 10.66
CA LEU A 8 5.18 4.79 9.75
C LEU A 8 6.52 5.00 10.50
N ASN A 9 6.54 5.90 11.50
CA ASN A 9 7.73 6.12 12.33
C ASN A 9 8.17 4.84 13.07
N ARG A 10 7.23 4.08 13.64
CA ARG A 10 7.58 2.81 14.31
C ARG A 10 8.07 1.75 13.33
N LEU A 11 7.49 1.69 12.13
CA LEU A 11 7.97 0.78 11.09
C LEU A 11 9.40 1.14 10.66
N TYR A 12 9.68 2.44 10.49
CA TYR A 12 11.01 2.95 10.16
C TYR A 12 12.03 2.63 11.26
N GLU A 13 11.75 2.95 12.52
CA GLU A 13 12.63 2.67 13.65
C GLU A 13 12.95 1.18 13.79
N ARG A 14 11.96 0.32 13.51
CA ARG A 14 12.08 -1.14 13.67
C ARG A 14 12.84 -1.79 12.52
N ASP A 15 12.55 -1.39 11.29
CA ASP A 15 13.02 -2.10 10.09
C ASP A 15 14.18 -1.37 9.40
N GLY A 16 14.42 -0.09 9.71
CA GLY A 16 15.46 0.74 9.10
C GLY A 16 15.19 1.10 7.64
N LEU A 17 13.97 0.87 7.16
CA LEU A 17 13.56 1.11 5.78
C LEU A 17 12.71 2.37 5.67
N ALA A 18 13.11 3.28 4.78
CA ALA A 18 12.35 4.51 4.52
C ALA A 18 10.95 4.24 3.93
N VAL A 19 10.77 3.11 3.25
CA VAL A 19 9.49 2.66 2.68
C VAL A 19 9.18 1.26 3.23
N PRO A 20 8.01 1.04 3.84
CA PRO A 20 7.60 -0.29 4.31
C PRO A 20 7.57 -1.32 3.18
N MET A 21 8.05 -2.54 3.44
CA MET A 21 8.11 -3.61 2.43
C MET A 21 6.77 -3.93 1.77
N VAL A 22 5.66 -3.81 2.51
CA VAL A 22 4.31 -4.00 1.93
C VAL A 22 4.02 -2.98 0.83
N VAL A 23 4.43 -1.72 1.01
CA VAL A 23 4.27 -0.67 0.00
C VAL A 23 5.15 -0.99 -1.21
N TYR A 24 6.43 -1.30 -0.98
CA TYR A 24 7.37 -1.63 -2.05
C TYR A 24 6.88 -2.81 -2.90
N GLN A 25 6.53 -3.94 -2.27
CA GLN A 25 6.08 -5.13 -2.99
C GLN A 25 4.77 -4.90 -3.74
N CYS A 26 3.81 -4.18 -3.15
CA CYS A 26 2.57 -3.87 -3.84
C CYS A 26 2.78 -3.00 -5.08
N ILE A 27 3.61 -1.96 -5.00
CA ILE A 27 3.93 -1.09 -6.14
C ILE A 27 4.66 -1.90 -7.22
N GLN A 28 5.64 -2.71 -6.84
CA GLN A 28 6.36 -3.57 -7.79
C GLN A 28 5.42 -4.52 -8.56
N ALA A 29 4.45 -5.14 -7.89
CA ALA A 29 3.47 -5.99 -8.59
C ALA A 29 2.58 -5.20 -9.55
N VAL A 30 2.16 -3.98 -9.18
CA VAL A 30 1.34 -3.13 -10.05
C VAL A 30 2.14 -2.65 -11.27
N ASP A 31 3.40 -2.27 -11.09
CA ASP A 31 4.27 -1.82 -12.18
C ASP A 31 4.55 -2.96 -13.18
N LEU A 32 4.80 -4.18 -12.69
CA LEU A 32 5.11 -5.33 -13.53
C LEU A 32 3.88 -5.96 -14.19
N PHE A 33 2.74 -6.01 -13.49
CA PHE A 33 1.59 -6.82 -13.90
C PHE A 33 0.25 -6.07 -13.93
N GLY A 34 0.17 -4.87 -13.36
CA GLY A 34 -1.08 -4.14 -13.13
C GLY A 34 -1.38 -3.01 -14.10
N LEU A 35 -0.37 -2.39 -14.72
CA LEU A 35 -0.57 -1.17 -15.53
C LEU A 35 -1.47 -1.36 -16.76
N GLY A 36 -1.54 -2.59 -17.29
CA GLY A 36 -2.43 -2.96 -18.40
C GLY A 36 -3.82 -3.47 -17.95
N VAL A 37 -4.06 -3.61 -16.65
CA VAL A 37 -5.31 -4.14 -16.11
C VAL A 37 -6.37 -3.05 -16.06
N GLU A 38 -7.51 -3.29 -16.70
CA GLU A 38 -8.61 -2.34 -16.71
C GLU A 38 -9.12 -2.06 -15.28
N GLY A 39 -9.19 -0.77 -14.94
CA GLY A 39 -9.75 -0.36 -13.65
C GLY A 39 -8.88 -0.75 -12.45
N ILE A 40 -7.56 -0.93 -12.64
CA ILE A 40 -6.60 -1.08 -11.54
C ILE A 40 -6.82 0.02 -10.48
N TYR A 41 -6.73 -0.35 -9.19
CA TYR A 41 -7.15 0.45 -8.02
C TYR A 41 -8.66 0.75 -7.88
N ARG A 42 -9.44 0.79 -8.96
CA ARG A 42 -10.91 1.00 -8.93
C ARG A 42 -11.67 -0.30 -8.64
N GLN A 43 -11.34 -1.38 -9.33
CA GLN A 43 -11.95 -2.68 -9.11
C GLN A 43 -11.42 -3.33 -7.82
N SER A 44 -12.29 -4.06 -7.13
CA SER A 44 -11.93 -4.80 -5.91
C SER A 44 -11.39 -6.17 -6.26
N GLY A 45 -10.29 -6.57 -5.62
CA GLY A 45 -9.81 -7.95 -5.65
C GLY A 45 -10.55 -8.86 -4.67
N SER A 46 -10.10 -10.11 -4.61
CA SER A 46 -10.56 -11.09 -3.62
C SER A 46 -10.20 -10.66 -2.18
N LEU A 47 -11.22 -10.46 -1.34
CA LEU A 47 -11.04 -10.19 0.10
C LEU A 47 -10.27 -11.32 0.81
N THR A 48 -10.48 -12.56 0.37
CA THR A 48 -9.75 -13.72 0.90
C THR A 48 -8.26 -13.61 0.61
N HIS A 49 -7.87 -13.24 -0.61
CA HIS A 49 -6.47 -13.03 -0.96
C HIS A 49 -5.87 -11.85 -0.19
N ILE A 50 -6.59 -10.73 -0.09
CA ILE A 50 -6.16 -9.56 0.68
C ILE A 50 -5.87 -9.94 2.13
N ASN A 51 -6.78 -10.64 2.80
CA ASN A 51 -6.61 -11.05 4.20
C ASN A 51 -5.46 -12.03 4.38
N LYS A 52 -5.25 -12.97 3.44
CA LYS A 52 -4.09 -13.88 3.46
C LYS A 52 -2.77 -13.13 3.34
N LEU A 53 -2.65 -12.24 2.35
CA LEU A 53 -1.44 -11.45 2.12
C LEU A 53 -1.15 -10.52 3.31
N LYS A 54 -2.18 -9.87 3.88
CA LYS A 54 -2.06 -9.08 5.11
C LYS A 54 -1.49 -9.91 6.25
N GLY A 55 -2.05 -11.10 6.48
CA GLY A 55 -1.56 -12.03 7.50
C GLY A 55 -0.10 -12.45 7.28
N MET A 56 0.32 -12.65 6.03
CA MET A 56 1.71 -12.97 5.70
C MET A 56 2.67 -11.82 6.05
N PHE A 57 2.32 -10.57 5.70
CA PHE A 57 3.11 -9.39 6.07
C PHE A 57 3.20 -9.19 7.59
N ASP A 58 2.07 -9.36 8.31
CA ASP A 58 2.03 -9.24 9.77
C ASP A 58 2.80 -10.37 10.48
N ALA A 59 2.88 -11.55 9.87
CA ALA A 59 3.67 -12.67 10.38
C ALA A 59 5.17 -12.41 10.20
N ASP A 60 5.60 -12.22 8.96
CA ASP A 60 7.01 -12.00 8.59
C ASP A 60 7.11 -11.21 7.28
N SER A 61 7.45 -9.92 7.38
CA SER A 61 7.63 -9.02 6.24
C SER A 61 8.87 -9.33 5.38
N SER A 62 9.76 -10.22 5.85
CA SER A 62 10.95 -10.68 5.12
C SER A 62 10.75 -12.04 4.44
N ASN A 63 9.54 -12.61 4.54
CA ASN A 63 9.24 -13.90 3.95
C ASN A 63 9.46 -13.88 2.42
N PRO A 64 10.26 -14.80 1.84
CA PRO A 64 10.48 -14.89 0.40
C PRO A 64 9.20 -15.06 -0.43
N ALA A 65 8.13 -15.61 0.16
CA ALA A 65 6.81 -15.70 -0.47
C ALA A 65 6.11 -14.33 -0.64
N LEU A 66 6.70 -13.24 -0.15
CA LEU A 66 6.25 -11.86 -0.37
C LEU A 66 7.05 -11.15 -1.48
N ASP A 67 7.87 -11.87 -2.25
CA ASP A 67 8.48 -11.32 -3.46
C ASP A 67 7.45 -11.25 -4.60
N PHE A 68 6.86 -10.07 -4.78
CA PHE A 68 5.79 -9.84 -5.74
C PHE A 68 6.29 -9.65 -7.17
N ARG A 69 7.58 -9.86 -7.44
CA ARG A 69 8.08 -10.06 -8.82
C ARG A 69 7.61 -11.39 -9.41
N ASN A 70 7.18 -12.34 -8.57
CA ASN A 70 6.55 -13.59 -8.99
C ASN A 70 5.03 -13.50 -8.81
N PRO A 71 4.22 -13.58 -9.89
CA PRO A 71 2.77 -13.43 -9.79
C PRO A 71 2.04 -14.56 -9.06
N GLU A 72 2.65 -15.74 -8.93
CA GLU A 72 2.12 -16.82 -8.09
C GLU A 72 2.00 -16.40 -6.61
N ASN A 73 2.92 -15.55 -6.13
CA ASN A 73 2.97 -15.12 -4.73
C ASN A 73 1.78 -14.23 -4.33
N PHE A 74 1.03 -13.69 -5.30
CA PHE A 74 -0.19 -12.93 -5.06
C PHE A 74 -1.38 -13.48 -5.85
N TYR A 75 -1.35 -14.76 -6.23
CA TYR A 75 -2.46 -15.48 -6.87
C TYR A 75 -2.86 -14.93 -8.25
N HIS A 76 -1.94 -14.28 -8.97
CA HIS A 76 -2.22 -13.53 -10.22
C HIS A 76 -3.32 -12.46 -10.08
N ASP A 77 -3.65 -12.06 -8.84
CA ASP A 77 -4.74 -11.13 -8.54
C ASP A 77 -4.18 -9.76 -8.16
N VAL A 78 -3.84 -8.96 -9.16
CA VAL A 78 -3.29 -7.61 -8.94
C VAL A 78 -4.33 -6.69 -8.28
N ASN A 79 -5.63 -6.95 -8.48
CA ASN A 79 -6.68 -6.21 -7.79
C ASN A 79 -6.65 -6.48 -6.27
N SER A 80 -6.30 -7.69 -5.84
CA SER A 80 -6.03 -7.96 -4.42
C SER A 80 -4.77 -7.29 -3.91
N VAL A 81 -3.71 -7.17 -4.73
CA VAL A 81 -2.51 -6.39 -4.36
C VAL A 81 -2.86 -4.92 -4.14
N THR A 82 -3.61 -4.28 -5.05
CA THR A 82 -4.05 -2.89 -4.85
C THR A 82 -5.00 -2.75 -3.66
N GLY A 83 -5.85 -3.76 -3.42
CA GLY A 83 -6.70 -3.84 -2.24
C GLY A 83 -5.88 -3.86 -0.94
N LEU A 84 -4.82 -4.66 -0.90
CA LEU A 84 -3.89 -4.75 0.22
C LEU A 84 -3.18 -3.42 0.47
N LEU A 85 -2.65 -2.78 -0.57
CA LEU A 85 -1.98 -1.49 -0.48
C LEU A 85 -2.93 -0.40 0.05
N LYS A 86 -4.15 -0.33 -0.49
CA LYS A 86 -5.19 0.58 0.00
C LYS A 86 -5.52 0.31 1.48
N GLN A 87 -5.58 -0.96 1.87
CA GLN A 87 -5.85 -1.33 3.26
C GLN A 87 -4.70 -0.92 4.19
N PHE A 88 -3.44 -1.05 3.77
CA PHE A 88 -2.29 -0.62 4.57
C PHE A 88 -2.38 0.86 4.91
N PHE A 89 -2.63 1.72 3.92
CA PHE A 89 -2.77 3.17 4.16
C PHE A 89 -4.00 3.51 4.99
N ARG A 90 -5.12 2.78 4.82
CA ARG A 90 -6.34 2.97 5.60
C ARG A 90 -6.17 2.60 7.07
N ASP A 91 -5.33 1.59 7.35
CA ASP A 91 -5.07 1.10 8.71
C ASP A 91 -4.05 1.97 9.46
N LEU A 92 -3.41 2.95 8.83
CA LEU A 92 -2.47 3.83 9.52
C LEU A 92 -3.18 4.62 10.64
N PRO A 93 -2.57 4.75 11.83
CA PRO A 93 -3.16 5.50 12.94
C PRO A 93 -3.27 7.00 12.67
N ASP A 94 -2.37 7.54 11.84
CA ASP A 94 -2.43 8.88 11.26
C ASP A 94 -2.33 8.72 9.73
N PRO A 95 -3.24 9.32 8.93
CA PRO A 95 -3.24 9.15 7.49
C PRO A 95 -1.90 9.53 6.86
N LEU A 96 -1.61 9.01 5.66
CA LEU A 96 -0.35 9.26 4.97
C LEU A 96 -0.03 10.76 4.79
N LEU A 97 -1.05 11.58 4.54
CA LEU A 97 -0.92 13.04 4.41
C LEU A 97 -1.13 13.81 5.73
N THR A 98 -1.15 13.09 6.85
CA THR A 98 -1.31 13.53 8.25
C THR A 98 -2.56 14.34 8.54
N ALA A 99 -3.14 14.17 9.73
CA ALA A 99 -4.24 15.02 10.16
C ALA A 99 -3.78 16.48 10.38
N GLU A 100 -2.53 16.68 10.79
CA GLU A 100 -1.92 18.00 11.03
C GLU A 100 -1.92 18.89 9.78
N HIS A 101 -1.67 18.31 8.60
CA HIS A 101 -1.53 19.06 7.36
C HIS A 101 -2.78 19.03 6.47
N HIS A 102 -3.86 18.36 6.92
CA HIS A 102 -5.09 18.21 6.15
C HIS A 102 -5.63 19.56 5.64
N ASP A 103 -5.79 20.54 6.52
CA ASP A 103 -6.35 21.85 6.13
C ASP A 103 -5.43 22.61 5.16
N ALA A 104 -4.12 22.44 5.29
CA ALA A 104 -3.15 23.02 4.35
C ALA A 104 -3.30 22.39 2.95
N PHE A 105 -3.42 21.06 2.86
CA PHE A 105 -3.68 20.37 1.59
C PHE A 105 -5.01 20.79 0.96
N VAL A 106 -6.09 20.86 1.76
CA VAL A 106 -7.41 21.27 1.26
C VAL A 106 -7.42 22.72 0.78
N ASN A 107 -6.73 23.62 1.47
CA ASN A 107 -6.64 25.02 1.05
C ASN A 107 -5.76 25.18 -0.20
N ALA A 108 -4.65 24.45 -0.29
CA ALA A 108 -3.80 24.46 -1.48
C ALA A 108 -4.57 24.00 -2.74
N ALA A 109 -5.45 23.00 -2.62
CA ALA A 109 -6.27 22.50 -3.72
C ALA A 109 -7.35 23.48 -4.22
N LYS A 110 -7.61 24.58 -3.50
CA LYS A 110 -8.55 25.64 -3.92
C LYS A 110 -7.89 26.75 -4.74
N ASN A 111 -6.56 26.80 -4.76
CA ASN A 111 -5.86 27.79 -5.55
C ASN A 111 -6.15 27.51 -7.02
N GLU A 112 -6.65 28.51 -7.73
CA GLU A 112 -6.73 28.45 -9.18
C GLU A 112 -5.30 28.56 -9.73
N ASP A 113 -4.95 27.75 -10.72
CA ASP A 113 -3.71 27.97 -11.45
C ASP A 113 -3.79 29.36 -12.09
N ASP A 114 -2.81 30.22 -11.83
CA ASP A 114 -2.60 31.41 -12.64
C ASP A 114 -2.32 30.90 -14.07
N VAL A 115 -3.35 30.86 -14.91
CA VAL A 115 -3.21 30.57 -16.34
C VAL A 115 -2.37 31.70 -16.92
N VAL A 116 -1.06 31.47 -17.06
CA VAL A 116 -0.13 32.31 -17.83
C VAL A 116 -0.10 31.84 -19.28
#